data_AF-A0A6I9XZY6-F1
#
_entry.id   AF-A0A6I9XZY6-F1
#
_cell.length_a   1.000
_cell.length_b   1.000
_cell.length_c   1.000
_cell.angle_alpha   90.00
_cell.angle_beta   90.00
_cell.angle_gamma   90.00
#
_symmetry.space_group_name_H-M   'P 1'
#
loop_
_entity.id
_entity.type
_entity.pdbx_description
1 polymer ?
#
loop_
_entity_poly.entity_id
_entity_poly.type
_entity_poly.pdbx_seq_one_letter_code
_entity_poly.pdbx_strand_id
1 'polypeptide(L)'
;MLIDSGVYPLQSISDDLTSLVVVMLYDLQDRKFEPRSIPEDEETVAEVQEVEHYLCSFKTKLAAALARCRIKHDALTIEHILPETIRRQEQRASTLPLYAWVNTLKVSLEEVHGFLKKEGFTKVQSISDFDGCSYCQDKHCEDGLIFPSSLKENLLTLELYTEHKLLLQDNSRTLAVHSVKALLNMDDDILIAQMGSWLTVAHMSVLTNQDTARVFVCGVKSAAREAELKDLFARMECKNIELLHEDFADIEPTFPKLQKVKVILLLPRCSGLGVSNPIEFILKEHEDAELLRDLSQGSVAEDKLSTLAQQQLKELTHAMQFVKVQALVYCTCSLYPEENEVVVNKALASGAEGAKAQPYKLCPPVLPLCSKSEVNVSEQRFFRMEPSDISNSCFIAVLSRERDPSESVTVKDVLARAAAKGLLDGIDLAKPSKREEKKKKKHRAAPSKNPIKEAVMQSRIQEFLEREMKSGTMESPGSKVAPSSSQVLHQTSEPVTLKKATNPISNSSLPVMAKNNLATTSTMQKVLEKQRNVGKSKNDDRVMILKPVEIVLPPVMMPYFNPQGNRAQISASHCYYRWIGAKHGSLSPSASKRLIKSKEPPPSTGTKHSRPWL
;
A
#
# COMPACT_ATOMS: atom_id res chain seq x y z
N MET A 1 0.09 31.88 7.21
CA MET A 1 -1.01 32.05 8.19
C MET A 1 -0.51 32.39 9.59
N LEU A 2 0.17 31.47 10.30
CA LEU A 2 0.60 31.71 11.70
C LEU A 2 1.51 32.94 11.83
N ILE A 3 2.49 33.07 10.92
CA ILE A 3 3.35 34.25 10.83
C ILE A 3 2.51 35.52 10.54
N ASP A 4 1.64 35.48 9.54
CA ASP A 4 0.80 36.63 9.15
C ASP A 4 -0.20 37.08 10.23
N SER A 5 -0.57 36.17 11.12
CA SER A 5 -1.45 36.45 12.26
C SER A 5 -0.70 37.02 13.47
N GLY A 6 0.64 36.93 13.48
CA GLY A 6 1.49 37.30 14.61
C GLY A 6 1.48 36.29 15.76
N VAL A 7 0.90 35.10 15.56
CA VAL A 7 0.93 33.99 16.53
C VAL A 7 2.30 33.31 16.55
N TYR A 8 2.98 33.25 15.41
CA TYR A 8 4.34 32.70 15.34
C TYR A 8 5.39 33.81 15.23
N PRO A 9 6.53 33.75 15.97
CA PRO A 9 6.88 32.71 16.94
C PRO A 9 5.98 32.72 18.19
N LEU A 10 5.79 31.56 18.82
CA LEU A 10 4.92 31.35 19.99
C LEU A 10 5.54 31.98 21.26
N GLN A 11 5.59 33.32 21.33
CA GLN A 11 6.38 34.03 22.34
C GLN A 11 5.92 33.82 23.80
N SER A 12 4.68 33.39 24.03
CA SER A 12 4.08 33.29 25.36
C SER A 12 3.54 31.89 25.68
N ILE A 13 3.91 30.88 24.90
CA ILE A 13 3.53 29.48 25.13
C ILE A 13 4.81 28.66 25.18
N SER A 14 4.91 27.73 26.13
CA SER A 14 6.05 26.81 26.22
C SER A 14 6.18 25.99 24.92
N ASP A 15 7.41 25.74 24.47
CA ASP A 15 7.67 24.93 23.27
C ASP A 15 7.04 23.53 23.38
N ASP A 16 6.94 22.98 24.60
CA ASP A 16 6.31 21.68 24.89
C ASP A 16 4.81 21.65 24.55
N LEU A 17 4.15 22.81 24.48
CA LEU A 17 2.73 22.94 24.14
C LEU A 17 2.49 23.16 22.64
N THR A 18 3.53 23.21 21.81
CA THR A 18 3.39 23.47 20.36
C THR A 18 2.43 22.52 19.67
N SER A 19 2.50 21.21 19.99
CA SER A 19 1.60 20.21 19.43
C SER A 19 0.14 20.45 19.86
N LEU A 20 -0.07 20.85 21.12
CA LEU A 20 -1.39 21.22 21.64
C LEU A 20 -1.93 22.48 20.94
N VAL A 21 -1.09 23.49 20.71
CA VAL A 21 -1.44 24.70 19.95
C VAL A 21 -1.94 24.36 18.55
N VAL A 22 -1.28 23.45 17.83
CA VAL A 22 -1.69 23.05 16.47
C VAL A 22 -3.04 22.34 16.49
N VAL A 23 -3.25 21.39 17.42
CA VAL A 23 -4.52 20.67 17.56
C VAL A 23 -5.67 21.62 17.93
N MET A 24 -5.44 22.50 18.90
CA MET A 24 -6.45 23.46 19.34
C MET A 24 -6.73 24.55 18.31
N LEU A 25 -5.75 24.91 17.47
CA LEU A 25 -5.97 25.82 16.35
C LEU A 25 -6.87 25.20 15.28
N TYR A 26 -6.71 23.91 15.01
CA TYR A 26 -7.59 23.17 14.09
C TYR A 26 -9.03 23.16 14.61
N ASP A 27 -9.23 22.80 15.88
CA ASP A 27 -10.54 22.86 16.55
C ASP A 27 -11.13 24.28 16.53
N LEU A 28 -10.34 25.30 16.88
CA LEU A 28 -10.77 26.69 16.85
C LEU A 28 -11.19 27.13 15.44
N GLN A 29 -10.46 26.70 14.41
CA GLN A 29 -10.80 26.99 13.02
C GLN A 29 -12.09 26.30 12.59
N ASP A 30 -12.30 25.03 12.96
CA ASP A 30 -13.52 24.27 12.66
C ASP A 30 -14.76 24.94 13.27
N ARG A 31 -14.61 25.43 14.51
CA ARG A 31 -15.61 26.24 15.23
C ARG A 31 -15.70 27.69 14.73
N LYS A 32 -15.14 28.01 13.56
CA LYS A 32 -15.15 29.34 12.93
C LYS A 32 -14.59 30.46 13.83
N PHE A 33 -13.58 30.13 14.63
CA PHE A 33 -12.91 31.02 15.58
C PHE A 33 -13.78 31.51 16.74
N GLU A 34 -14.87 30.81 17.04
CA GLU A 34 -15.65 31.04 18.27
C GLU A 34 -14.99 30.33 19.48
N PRO A 35 -15.22 30.76 20.73
CA PRO A 35 -14.74 30.05 21.92
C PRO A 35 -15.49 28.73 22.17
N ARG A 36 -14.91 27.80 22.95
CA ARG A 36 -15.61 26.57 23.34
C ARG A 36 -16.72 26.89 24.34
N SER A 37 -17.79 26.10 24.32
CA SER A 37 -18.81 26.08 25.37
C SER A 37 -18.45 24.99 26.37
N ILE A 38 -17.74 25.36 27.45
CA ILE A 38 -17.34 24.44 28.51
C ILE A 38 -18.53 24.25 29.47
N PRO A 39 -19.06 23.03 29.67
CA PRO A 39 -20.06 22.74 30.70
C PRO A 39 -19.52 23.02 32.10
N GLU A 40 -20.38 23.42 33.04
CA GLU A 40 -19.96 23.75 34.42
C GLU A 40 -19.31 22.57 35.18
N ASP A 41 -19.54 21.34 34.72
CA ASP A 41 -19.07 20.10 35.35
C ASP A 41 -17.80 19.50 34.71
N GLU A 42 -17.21 20.16 33.69
CA GLU A 42 -16.04 19.62 32.99
C GLU A 42 -14.73 19.99 33.70
N GLU A 43 -13.91 19.00 34.05
CA GLU A 43 -12.58 19.22 34.60
C GLU A 43 -11.70 19.97 33.60
N THR A 44 -11.24 21.16 33.99
CA THR A 44 -10.43 21.99 33.10
C THR A 44 -8.95 21.68 33.25
N VAL A 45 -8.30 21.32 32.14
CA VAL A 45 -6.85 21.15 32.07
C VAL A 45 -6.17 22.51 31.90
N ALA A 46 -5.22 22.84 32.77
CA ALA A 46 -4.61 24.18 32.84
C ALA A 46 -3.88 24.55 31.53
N GLU A 47 -3.13 23.62 30.96
CA GLU A 47 -2.40 23.78 29.70
C GLU A 47 -3.34 24.04 28.52
N VAL A 48 -4.51 23.38 28.52
CA VAL A 48 -5.55 23.57 27.50
C VAL A 48 -6.16 24.96 27.63
N GLN A 49 -6.43 25.42 28.86
CA GLN A 49 -6.94 26.78 29.09
C GLN A 49 -5.94 27.86 28.67
N GLU A 50 -4.65 27.65 28.98
CA GLU A 50 -3.57 28.55 28.60
C GLU A 50 -3.51 28.70 27.07
N VAL A 51 -3.46 27.58 26.35
CA VAL A 51 -3.42 27.56 24.88
C VAL A 51 -4.70 28.14 24.27
N GLU A 52 -5.88 27.83 24.83
CA GLU A 52 -7.15 28.40 24.37
C GLU A 52 -7.15 29.92 24.52
N HIS A 53 -6.83 30.44 25.71
CA HIS A 53 -6.79 31.87 25.96
C HIS A 53 -5.83 32.56 24.99
N TYR A 54 -4.66 31.96 24.79
CA TYR A 54 -3.67 32.44 23.85
C TYR A 54 -4.22 32.51 22.42
N LEU A 55 -4.75 31.42 21.87
CA LEU A 55 -5.31 31.41 20.51
C LEU A 55 -6.51 32.35 20.36
N CYS A 56 -7.39 32.41 21.36
CA CYS A 56 -8.54 33.33 21.38
C CYS A 56 -8.11 34.79 21.37
N SER A 57 -6.99 35.15 22.00
CA SER A 57 -6.43 36.51 21.96
C SER A 57 -6.02 36.95 20.55
N PHE A 58 -5.76 35.99 19.65
CA PHE A 58 -5.43 36.23 18.23
C PHE A 58 -6.58 35.90 17.27
N LYS A 59 -7.79 35.53 17.74
CA LYS A 59 -8.87 34.98 16.90
C LYS A 59 -9.16 35.79 15.63
N THR A 60 -9.26 37.11 15.74
CA THR A 60 -9.56 37.99 14.60
C THR A 60 -8.38 38.05 13.63
N LYS A 61 -7.15 38.07 14.14
CA LYS A 61 -5.93 38.08 13.30
C LYS A 61 -5.75 36.75 12.58
N LEU A 62 -6.03 35.63 13.26
CA LEU A 62 -6.02 34.28 12.71
C LEU A 62 -7.06 34.13 11.59
N ALA A 63 -8.33 34.48 11.85
CA ALA A 63 -9.40 34.45 10.86
C ALA A 63 -9.07 35.30 9.63
N ALA A 64 -8.58 36.52 9.85
CA ALA A 64 -8.18 37.41 8.76
C ALA A 64 -6.96 36.90 7.98
N ALA A 65 -5.97 36.30 8.65
CA ALA A 65 -4.80 35.71 8.01
C ALA A 65 -5.19 34.50 7.13
N LEU A 66 -6.08 33.63 7.62
CA LEU A 66 -6.61 32.51 6.85
C LEU A 66 -7.39 33.00 5.62
N ALA A 67 -8.25 34.01 5.77
CA ALA A 67 -9.00 34.60 4.66
C ALA A 67 -8.07 35.20 3.59
N ARG A 68 -7.05 35.97 4.00
CA ARG A 68 -6.03 36.51 3.08
C ARG A 68 -5.26 35.40 2.37
N CYS A 69 -4.90 34.33 3.10
CA CYS A 69 -4.21 33.18 2.53
C CYS A 69 -5.07 32.51 1.45
N ARG A 70 -6.35 32.24 1.74
CA ARG A 70 -7.28 31.67 0.75
C ARG A 70 -7.42 32.53 -0.51
N ILE A 71 -7.58 33.85 -0.34
CA ILE A 71 -7.68 34.79 -1.48
C ILE A 71 -6.38 34.80 -2.29
N LYS A 72 -5.22 34.86 -1.62
CA LYS A 72 -3.90 34.87 -2.28
C LYS A 72 -3.69 33.66 -3.17
N HIS A 73 -4.20 32.50 -2.76
CA HIS A 73 -4.04 31.22 -3.45
C HIS A 73 -5.27 30.80 -4.27
N ASP A 74 -6.25 31.69 -4.45
CA ASP A 74 -7.49 31.43 -5.18
C ASP A 74 -8.26 30.19 -4.64
N ALA A 75 -8.11 29.89 -3.35
CA ALA A 75 -8.61 28.66 -2.72
C ALA A 75 -10.07 28.79 -2.25
N LEU A 76 -10.97 28.02 -2.89
CA LEU A 76 -12.40 28.03 -2.60
C LEU A 76 -12.74 27.55 -1.18
N THR A 77 -12.03 26.53 -0.69
CA THR A 77 -12.14 26.01 0.69
C THR A 77 -10.74 25.94 1.31
N ILE A 78 -10.66 25.62 2.61
CA ILE A 78 -9.36 25.42 3.27
C ILE A 78 -8.61 24.21 2.70
N GLU A 79 -9.33 23.16 2.27
CA GLU A 79 -8.76 21.97 1.63
C GLU A 79 -8.01 22.32 0.35
N HIS A 80 -8.49 23.30 -0.42
CA HIS A 80 -7.86 23.74 -1.67
C HIS A 80 -6.52 24.46 -1.45
N ILE A 81 -6.10 24.66 -0.20
CA ILE A 81 -4.73 25.09 0.14
C ILE A 81 -3.75 23.91 -0.06
N LEU A 82 -4.21 22.67 0.10
CA LEU A 82 -3.39 21.48 -0.13
C LEU A 82 -3.19 21.23 -1.63
N PRO A 83 -2.00 20.72 -2.03
CA PRO A 83 -1.76 20.26 -3.40
C PRO A 83 -2.81 19.23 -3.85
N GLU A 84 -3.14 19.22 -5.15
CA GLU A 84 -4.09 18.27 -5.74
C GLU A 84 -3.73 16.81 -5.41
N THR A 85 -2.44 16.48 -5.45
CA THR A 85 -1.93 15.13 -5.10
C THR A 85 -2.37 14.72 -3.69
N ILE A 86 -2.30 15.64 -2.73
CA ILE A 86 -2.62 15.38 -1.32
C ILE A 86 -4.11 15.33 -1.08
N ARG A 87 -4.88 16.19 -1.75
CA ARG A 87 -6.35 16.07 -1.70
C ARG A 87 -6.83 14.73 -2.25
N ARG A 88 -6.27 14.24 -3.37
CA ARG A 88 -6.60 12.92 -3.90
C ARG A 88 -6.17 11.80 -2.96
N GLN A 89 -5.01 11.94 -2.33
CA GLN A 89 -4.50 10.99 -1.35
C GLN A 89 -5.42 10.88 -0.13
N GLU A 90 -5.85 12.01 0.43
CA GLU A 90 -6.83 12.07 1.53
C GLU A 90 -8.19 11.48 1.15
N GLN A 91 -8.69 11.81 -0.04
CA GLN A 91 -9.93 11.22 -0.56
C GLN A 91 -9.83 9.69 -0.62
N ARG A 92 -8.76 9.15 -1.20
CA ARG A 92 -8.52 7.70 -1.23
C ARG A 92 -8.40 7.12 0.18
N ALA A 93 -7.69 7.78 1.09
CA ALA A 93 -7.51 7.32 2.47
C ALA A 93 -8.84 7.07 3.20
N SER A 94 -9.86 7.89 2.91
CA SER A 94 -11.19 7.77 3.53
C SER A 94 -11.98 6.53 3.06
N THR A 95 -11.73 6.07 1.83
CA THR A 95 -12.46 4.95 1.23
C THR A 95 -11.64 3.68 1.09
N LEU A 96 -10.32 3.75 1.37
CA LEU A 96 -9.39 2.65 1.16
C LEU A 96 -9.82 1.41 1.97
N PRO A 97 -10.06 0.26 1.31
CA PRO A 97 -10.38 -0.99 1.98
C PRO A 97 -9.31 -1.40 2.98
N LEU A 98 -9.73 -2.10 4.02
CA LEU A 98 -8.86 -2.68 5.03
C LEU A 98 -8.43 -4.06 4.57
N TYR A 99 -7.14 -4.20 4.31
CA TYR A 99 -6.52 -5.50 4.05
C TYR A 99 -6.12 -6.15 5.37
N ALA A 100 -6.37 -7.44 5.46
CA ALA A 100 -6.03 -8.25 6.61
C ALA A 100 -5.52 -9.61 6.16
N TRP A 101 -4.63 -10.23 6.94
CA TRP A 101 -4.26 -11.63 6.76
C TRP A 101 -4.66 -12.45 7.99
N VAL A 102 -4.96 -13.71 7.74
CA VAL A 102 -5.34 -14.69 8.77
C VAL A 102 -4.09 -15.36 9.32
N ASN A 103 -3.93 -15.33 10.64
CA ASN A 103 -2.88 -16.08 11.31
C ASN A 103 -3.26 -17.57 11.36
N THR A 104 -2.85 -18.32 10.34
CA THR A 104 -3.14 -19.75 10.19
C THR A 104 -2.49 -20.65 11.22
N LEU A 105 -1.60 -20.10 12.08
CA LEU A 105 -1.07 -20.83 13.24
C LEU A 105 -2.09 -20.92 14.37
N LYS A 106 -3.01 -19.96 14.46
CA LYS A 106 -4.00 -19.86 15.54
C LYS A 106 -5.40 -20.29 15.13
N VAL A 107 -5.75 -20.08 13.86
CA VAL A 107 -7.11 -20.32 13.35
C VAL A 107 -7.09 -20.64 11.87
N SER A 108 -7.96 -21.55 11.40
CA SER A 108 -8.08 -21.82 9.96
C SER A 108 -8.87 -20.71 9.25
N LEU A 109 -8.68 -20.57 7.93
CA LEU A 109 -9.45 -19.62 7.13
C LEU A 109 -10.96 -19.92 7.17
N GLU A 110 -11.34 -21.20 7.18
CA GLU A 110 -12.73 -21.66 7.30
C GLU A 110 -13.33 -21.29 8.65
N GLU A 111 -12.56 -21.38 9.74
CA GLU A 111 -12.98 -20.98 11.07
C GLU A 111 -13.18 -19.47 11.16
N VAL A 112 -12.30 -18.66 10.55
CA VAL A 112 -12.49 -17.21 10.44
C VAL A 112 -13.76 -16.88 9.67
N HIS A 113 -14.00 -17.55 8.53
CA HIS A 113 -15.25 -17.38 7.78
C HIS A 113 -16.49 -17.72 8.62
N GLY A 114 -16.42 -18.81 9.40
CA GLY A 114 -17.47 -19.21 10.34
C GLY A 114 -17.70 -18.20 11.45
N PHE A 115 -16.63 -17.65 12.03
CA PHE A 115 -16.69 -16.60 13.06
C PHE A 115 -17.32 -15.33 12.51
N LEU A 116 -16.80 -14.79 11.40
CA LEU A 116 -17.32 -13.58 10.77
C LEU A 116 -18.81 -13.72 10.44
N LYS A 117 -19.24 -14.88 9.93
CA LYS A 117 -20.65 -15.15 9.67
C LYS A 117 -21.52 -15.11 10.93
N LYS A 118 -21.03 -15.61 12.07
CA LYS A 118 -21.74 -15.55 13.36
C LYS A 118 -21.86 -14.12 13.87
N GLU A 119 -20.83 -13.31 13.65
CA GLU A 119 -20.82 -11.85 13.94
C GLU A 119 -21.61 -11.01 12.92
N GLY A 120 -22.34 -11.64 12.00
CA GLY A 120 -23.22 -10.96 11.04
C GLY A 120 -22.53 -10.46 9.78
N PHE A 121 -21.27 -10.83 9.53
CA PHE A 121 -20.57 -10.46 8.31
C PHE A 121 -20.96 -11.38 7.14
N THR A 122 -21.08 -10.79 5.94
CA THR A 122 -21.42 -11.51 4.71
C THR A 122 -20.23 -11.58 3.74
N LYS A 123 -19.84 -12.79 3.32
CA LYS A 123 -18.79 -12.97 2.29
C LYS A 123 -19.37 -12.62 0.91
N VAL A 124 -18.72 -11.70 0.21
CA VAL A 124 -19.03 -11.30 -1.18
C VAL A 124 -17.88 -11.66 -2.13
N GLN A 125 -18.11 -11.53 -3.43
CA GLN A 125 -17.16 -11.98 -4.46
C GLN A 125 -16.02 -10.98 -4.69
N SER A 126 -16.31 -9.68 -4.56
CA SER A 126 -15.32 -8.63 -4.82
C SER A 126 -15.59 -7.38 -4.00
N ILE A 127 -14.61 -6.47 -3.98
CA ILE A 127 -14.70 -5.15 -3.33
C ILE A 127 -15.87 -4.33 -3.88
N SER A 128 -16.20 -4.47 -5.17
CA SER A 128 -17.32 -3.76 -5.81
C SER A 128 -18.69 -4.19 -5.28
N ASP A 129 -18.77 -5.35 -4.63
CA ASP A 129 -20.00 -5.91 -4.08
C ASP A 129 -20.17 -5.58 -2.58
N PHE A 130 -19.32 -4.71 -2.03
CA PHE A 130 -19.41 -4.35 -0.62
C PHE A 130 -20.72 -3.62 -0.28
N ASP A 131 -21.40 -4.12 0.74
CA ASP A 131 -22.60 -3.55 1.33
C ASP A 131 -22.66 -3.87 2.82
N GLY A 132 -22.83 -2.84 3.66
CA GLY A 132 -22.87 -2.96 5.10
C GLY A 132 -21.69 -3.75 5.70
N CYS A 133 -21.99 -4.79 6.49
CA CYS A 133 -21.00 -5.68 7.09
C CYS A 133 -20.62 -6.80 6.12
N SER A 134 -19.97 -6.46 5.02
CA SER A 134 -19.47 -7.43 4.03
C SER A 134 -17.96 -7.55 4.03
N TYR A 135 -17.44 -8.63 3.48
CA TYR A 135 -16.00 -8.81 3.22
C TYR A 135 -15.77 -9.74 2.03
N CYS A 136 -14.60 -9.69 1.41
CA CYS A 136 -14.21 -10.63 0.36
C CYS A 136 -12.82 -11.21 0.61
N GLN A 137 -12.47 -12.25 -0.13
CA GLN A 137 -11.13 -12.82 -0.10
C GLN A 137 -10.22 -12.05 -1.07
N ASP A 138 -8.95 -11.91 -0.70
CA ASP A 138 -7.93 -11.35 -1.58
C ASP A 138 -7.65 -12.32 -2.75
N LYS A 139 -7.36 -11.77 -3.94
CA LYS A 139 -7.10 -12.56 -5.15
C LYS A 139 -5.62 -12.90 -5.34
N HIS A 140 -4.74 -12.08 -4.77
CA HIS A 140 -3.29 -12.25 -4.82
C HIS A 140 -2.78 -13.10 -3.66
N CYS A 141 -3.42 -13.01 -2.49
CA CYS A 141 -2.95 -13.62 -1.24
C CYS A 141 -4.00 -14.59 -0.67
N GLU A 142 -3.67 -15.89 -0.57
CA GLU A 142 -4.63 -16.93 -0.19
C GLU A 142 -5.21 -16.77 1.23
N ASP A 143 -4.40 -16.26 2.15
CA ASP A 143 -4.74 -15.96 3.54
C ASP A 143 -5.28 -14.53 3.76
N GLY A 144 -5.44 -13.77 2.67
CA GLY A 144 -5.87 -12.38 2.69
C GLY A 144 -7.39 -12.23 2.68
N LEU A 145 -7.89 -11.30 3.50
CA LEU A 145 -9.27 -10.84 3.54
C LEU A 145 -9.32 -9.32 3.38
N ILE A 146 -10.38 -8.82 2.75
CA ILE A 146 -10.57 -7.40 2.46
C ILE A 146 -11.92 -6.96 3.02
N PHE A 147 -11.93 -5.84 3.76
CA PHE A 147 -13.10 -5.27 4.40
C PHE A 147 -13.31 -3.80 3.99
N PRO A 148 -14.54 -3.27 3.99
CA PRO A 148 -14.80 -1.84 3.87
C PRO A 148 -14.10 -1.01 4.95
N SER A 149 -13.65 0.21 4.60
CA SER A 149 -12.99 1.14 5.54
C SER A 149 -13.84 1.45 6.78
N SER A 150 -15.16 1.52 6.62
CA SER A 150 -16.13 1.80 7.68
C SER A 150 -16.18 0.75 8.79
N LEU A 151 -15.66 -0.47 8.56
CA LEU A 151 -15.68 -1.55 9.53
C LEU A 151 -14.47 -1.56 10.47
N LYS A 152 -13.52 -0.61 10.32
CA LYS A 152 -12.26 -0.59 11.09
C LYS A 152 -12.49 -0.73 12.59
N GLU A 153 -13.28 0.16 13.18
CA GLU A 153 -13.53 0.15 14.63
C GLU A 153 -14.20 -1.15 15.10
N ASN A 154 -15.15 -1.66 14.32
CA ASN A 154 -15.79 -2.95 14.61
C ASN A 154 -14.74 -4.08 14.62
N LEU A 155 -13.91 -4.18 13.57
CA LEU A 155 -12.86 -5.19 13.45
C LEU A 155 -11.87 -5.15 14.62
N LEU A 156 -11.45 -3.97 15.05
CA LEU A 156 -10.50 -3.79 16.17
C LEU A 156 -11.05 -4.33 17.50
N THR A 157 -12.37 -4.40 17.66
CA THR A 157 -13.03 -4.94 18.86
C THR A 157 -13.30 -6.44 18.80
N LEU A 158 -13.19 -7.07 17.63
CA LEU A 158 -13.45 -8.51 17.50
C LEU A 158 -12.37 -9.33 18.23
N GLU A 159 -12.79 -10.49 18.76
CA GLU A 159 -11.89 -11.50 19.31
C GLU A 159 -10.81 -11.90 18.28
N LEU A 160 -11.18 -11.97 17.00
CA LEU A 160 -10.24 -12.25 15.92
C LEU A 160 -9.05 -11.28 15.91
N TYR A 161 -9.29 -9.99 16.14
CA TYR A 161 -8.22 -8.99 16.12
C TYR A 161 -7.44 -8.99 17.44
N THR A 162 -8.15 -8.92 18.56
CA THR A 162 -7.53 -8.84 19.90
C THR A 162 -6.69 -10.07 20.24
N GLU A 163 -7.04 -11.25 19.72
CA GLU A 163 -6.27 -12.47 19.90
C GLU A 163 -5.23 -12.74 18.79
N HIS A 164 -4.95 -11.77 17.91
CA HIS A 164 -3.98 -11.90 16.81
C HIS A 164 -4.28 -13.06 15.84
N LYS A 165 -5.57 -13.35 15.62
CA LYS A 165 -6.06 -14.32 14.63
C LYS A 165 -6.27 -13.69 13.25
N LEU A 166 -6.60 -12.40 13.22
CA LEU A 166 -6.77 -11.57 12.01
C LEU A 166 -6.02 -10.25 12.21
N LEU A 167 -5.08 -9.92 11.33
CA LEU A 167 -4.25 -8.72 11.47
C LEU A 167 -4.38 -7.80 10.27
N LEU A 168 -4.59 -6.50 10.52
CA LEU A 168 -4.67 -5.48 9.49
C LEU A 168 -3.27 -5.10 9.01
N GLN A 169 -2.99 -5.27 7.73
CA GLN A 169 -1.70 -4.93 7.13
C GLN A 169 -1.90 -4.33 5.75
N ASP A 170 -1.02 -3.40 5.39
CA ASP A 170 -1.00 -2.82 4.06
C ASP A 170 -0.77 -3.88 2.97
N ASN A 171 -1.54 -3.81 1.88
CA ASN A 171 -1.52 -4.81 0.82
C ASN A 171 -0.14 -4.97 0.18
N SER A 172 0.66 -3.89 0.06
CA SER A 172 2.00 -3.96 -0.52
C SER A 172 2.92 -4.92 0.24
N ARG A 173 2.79 -4.98 1.56
CA ARG A 173 3.61 -5.82 2.43
C ARG A 173 3.19 -7.28 2.37
N THR A 174 1.88 -7.52 2.37
CA THR A 174 1.27 -8.84 2.13
C THR A 174 1.74 -9.41 0.79
N LEU A 175 1.71 -8.62 -0.29
CA LEU A 175 2.19 -9.03 -1.61
C LEU A 175 3.70 -9.35 -1.63
N ALA A 176 4.51 -8.60 -0.88
CA ALA A 176 5.94 -8.83 -0.78
C ALA A 176 6.27 -10.17 -0.10
N VAL A 177 5.60 -10.52 1.00
CA VAL A 177 5.84 -11.81 1.68
C VAL A 177 5.30 -13.01 0.91
N HIS A 178 4.18 -12.85 0.19
CA HIS A 178 3.68 -13.88 -0.74
C HIS A 178 4.62 -14.09 -1.93
N SER A 179 5.26 -13.01 -2.41
CA SER A 179 6.30 -13.13 -3.44
C SER A 179 7.50 -13.95 -2.95
N VAL A 180 7.88 -13.79 -1.68
CA VAL A 180 8.92 -14.63 -1.05
C VAL A 180 8.44 -16.07 -0.93
N LYS A 181 7.22 -16.32 -0.42
CA LYS A 181 6.68 -17.67 -0.26
C LYS A 181 6.67 -18.46 -1.58
N ALA A 182 6.31 -17.82 -2.69
CA ALA A 182 6.31 -18.42 -4.02
C ALA A 182 7.70 -18.85 -4.53
N LEU A 183 8.79 -18.33 -3.93
CA LEU A 183 10.18 -18.60 -4.33
C LEU A 183 10.87 -19.64 -3.45
N LEU A 184 10.28 -20.02 -2.30
CA LEU A 184 10.89 -20.92 -1.34
C LEU A 184 10.68 -22.39 -1.70
N ASN A 185 11.71 -23.20 -1.48
CA ASN A 185 11.57 -24.66 -1.39
C ASN A 185 11.35 -25.06 0.07
N MET A 186 11.04 -26.35 0.26
CA MET A 186 11.03 -26.94 1.60
C MET A 186 12.36 -26.67 2.32
N ASP A 187 12.26 -26.21 3.55
CA ASP A 187 13.38 -25.94 4.45
C ASP A 187 14.27 -24.73 4.09
N ASP A 188 13.95 -23.93 3.08
CA ASP A 188 14.76 -22.74 2.77
C ASP A 188 14.58 -21.65 3.86
N ASP A 189 15.70 -21.10 4.36
CA ASP A 189 15.64 -19.99 5.32
C ASP A 189 15.46 -18.65 4.56
N ILE A 190 14.86 -17.67 5.25
CA ILE A 190 14.58 -16.33 4.74
C ILE A 190 15.38 -15.31 5.54
N LEU A 191 15.86 -14.27 4.87
CA LEU A 191 16.42 -13.09 5.53
C LEU A 191 15.60 -11.85 5.16
N ILE A 192 15.06 -11.17 6.15
CA ILE A 192 14.41 -9.87 6.00
C ILE A 192 15.45 -8.81 6.36
N ALA A 193 15.82 -7.99 5.37
CA ALA A 193 16.91 -7.03 5.48
C ALA A 193 16.64 -5.91 6.50
N GLN A 194 15.39 -5.64 6.85
CA GLN A 194 15.03 -4.66 7.87
C GLN A 194 13.85 -5.17 8.69
N MET A 195 13.90 -4.98 10.01
CA MET A 195 12.78 -5.27 10.90
C MET A 195 11.47 -4.60 10.46
N GLY A 196 11.53 -3.31 10.09
CA GLY A 196 10.35 -2.52 9.68
C GLY A 196 9.14 -2.78 10.59
N SER A 197 8.05 -3.23 9.96
CA SER A 197 6.84 -3.73 10.62
C SER A 197 6.99 -5.14 11.18
N TRP A 198 6.65 -5.32 12.45
CA TRP A 198 6.54 -6.65 13.05
C TRP A 198 5.42 -7.48 12.40
N LEU A 199 4.42 -6.85 11.78
CA LEU A 199 3.36 -7.53 11.03
C LEU A 199 3.95 -8.31 9.85
N THR A 200 4.84 -7.70 9.06
CA THR A 200 5.50 -8.36 7.93
C THR A 200 6.30 -9.58 8.37
N VAL A 201 7.05 -9.44 9.47
CA VAL A 201 7.86 -10.54 10.01
C VAL A 201 6.98 -11.69 10.49
N ALA A 202 5.90 -11.37 11.23
CA ALA A 202 4.94 -12.35 11.70
C ALA A 202 4.24 -13.03 10.53
N HIS A 203 3.79 -12.27 9.52
CA HIS A 203 3.13 -12.80 8.34
C HIS A 203 4.05 -13.77 7.58
N MET A 204 5.33 -13.41 7.41
CA MET A 204 6.30 -14.30 6.80
C MET A 204 6.53 -15.57 7.63
N SER A 205 6.57 -15.47 8.96
CA SER A 205 6.63 -16.62 9.85
C SER A 205 5.42 -17.54 9.68
N VAL A 206 4.20 -16.99 9.72
CA VAL A 206 2.94 -17.74 9.53
C VAL A 206 2.94 -18.53 8.22
N LEU A 207 3.37 -17.91 7.11
CA LEU A 207 3.43 -18.56 5.80
C LEU A 207 4.51 -19.67 5.69
N THR A 208 5.46 -19.74 6.61
CA THR A 208 6.64 -20.63 6.53
C THR A 208 6.81 -21.56 7.72
N ASN A 209 6.01 -21.42 8.79
CA ASN A 209 6.18 -22.17 10.03
C ASN A 209 5.81 -23.66 9.93
N GLN A 210 5.11 -24.07 8.86
CA GLN A 210 4.86 -25.49 8.57
C GLN A 210 6.12 -26.21 8.05
N ASP A 211 7.14 -25.45 7.66
CA ASP A 211 8.43 -25.93 7.14
C ASP A 211 9.52 -25.80 8.22
N THR A 212 10.68 -26.46 8.07
CA THR A 212 11.83 -26.22 8.98
C THR A 212 12.57 -24.90 8.68
N ALA A 213 11.90 -23.99 7.98
CA ALA A 213 12.41 -22.70 7.56
C ALA A 213 12.53 -21.75 8.76
N ARG A 214 13.63 -20.99 8.82
CA ARG A 214 13.81 -19.88 9.76
C ARG A 214 13.71 -18.54 9.07
N VAL A 215 13.13 -17.57 9.76
CA VAL A 215 13.04 -16.17 9.33
C VAL A 215 14.04 -15.34 10.13
N PHE A 216 15.14 -14.97 9.50
CA PHE A 216 16.13 -14.06 10.09
C PHE A 216 15.75 -12.61 9.82
N VAL A 217 15.90 -11.74 10.82
CA VAL A 217 15.51 -10.33 10.69
C VAL A 217 16.59 -9.40 11.24
N CYS A 218 17.02 -8.43 10.44
CA CYS A 218 18.14 -7.54 10.78
C CYS A 218 17.69 -6.25 11.52
N GLY A 219 18.63 -5.64 12.24
CA GLY A 219 18.51 -4.26 12.75
C GLY A 219 17.80 -4.11 14.11
N VAL A 220 17.70 -5.17 14.92
CA VAL A 220 17.12 -5.08 16.27
C VAL A 220 18.19 -4.74 17.30
N LYS A 221 18.47 -3.44 17.46
CA LYS A 221 19.62 -2.92 18.24
C LYS A 221 19.46 -2.95 19.77
N SER A 222 18.24 -3.00 20.27
CA SER A 222 18.00 -2.91 21.72
C SER A 222 17.52 -4.25 22.26
N ALA A 223 18.17 -4.75 23.31
CA ALA A 223 17.75 -5.97 23.99
C ALA A 223 16.33 -5.87 24.56
N ALA A 224 15.90 -4.67 24.98
CA ALA A 224 14.53 -4.44 25.44
C ALA A 224 13.53 -4.63 24.28
N ARG A 225 13.83 -4.02 23.11
CA ARG A 225 13.01 -4.18 21.90
C ARG A 225 13.00 -5.62 21.40
N GLU A 226 14.14 -6.31 21.47
CA GLU A 226 14.24 -7.73 21.12
C GLU A 226 13.34 -8.60 22.02
N ALA A 227 13.33 -8.35 23.34
CA ALA A 227 12.48 -9.05 24.28
C ALA A 227 10.99 -8.78 24.03
N GLU A 228 10.60 -7.52 23.79
CA GLU A 228 9.23 -7.14 23.43
C GLU A 228 8.76 -7.83 22.14
N LEU A 229 9.60 -7.85 21.11
CA LEU A 229 9.29 -8.53 19.84
C LEU A 229 9.18 -10.04 20.02
N LYS A 230 10.08 -10.66 20.80
CA LYS A 230 10.02 -12.11 21.09
C LYS A 230 8.74 -12.49 21.83
N ASP A 231 8.32 -11.70 22.82
CA ASP A 231 7.04 -11.90 23.51
C ASP A 231 5.85 -11.77 22.53
N LEU A 232 5.86 -10.73 21.69
CA LEU A 232 4.83 -10.52 20.69
C LEU A 232 4.73 -11.70 19.69
N PHE A 233 5.86 -12.16 19.15
CA PHE A 233 5.89 -13.32 18.26
C PHE A 233 5.44 -14.61 18.95
N ALA A 234 5.78 -14.80 20.22
CA ALA A 234 5.30 -15.94 20.99
C ALA A 234 3.77 -15.92 21.16
N ARG A 235 3.16 -14.75 21.41
CA ARG A 235 1.69 -14.58 21.48
C ARG A 235 0.98 -14.84 20.14
N MET A 236 1.68 -14.63 19.03
CA MET A 236 1.21 -14.96 17.68
C MET A 236 1.57 -16.39 17.24
N GLU A 237 2.20 -17.18 18.12
CA GLU A 237 2.66 -18.55 17.88
C GLU A 237 3.75 -18.68 16.79
N CYS A 238 4.41 -17.57 16.46
CA CYS A 238 5.52 -17.51 15.51
C CYS A 238 6.81 -18.00 16.19
N LYS A 239 7.22 -19.24 15.91
CA LYS A 239 8.34 -19.92 16.60
C LYS A 239 9.65 -19.95 15.82
N ASN A 240 9.63 -19.63 14.54
CA ASN A 240 10.76 -19.78 13.63
C ASN A 240 11.50 -18.47 13.31
N ILE A 241 11.31 -17.41 14.13
CA ILE A 241 11.93 -16.10 13.93
C ILE A 241 13.25 -15.99 14.73
N GLU A 242 14.33 -15.57 14.08
CA GLU A 242 15.61 -15.23 14.70
C GLU A 242 15.96 -13.76 14.44
N LEU A 243 16.06 -12.96 15.51
CA LEU A 243 16.39 -11.54 15.43
C LEU A 243 17.91 -11.34 15.47
N LEU A 244 18.42 -10.53 14.56
CA LEU A 244 19.82 -10.13 14.46
C LEU A 244 19.98 -8.68 14.90
N HIS A 245 21.07 -8.40 15.62
CA HIS A 245 21.36 -7.07 16.15
C HIS A 245 21.98 -6.16 15.09
N GLU A 246 22.73 -6.75 14.17
CA GLU A 246 23.44 -6.09 13.08
C GLU A 246 22.47 -5.46 12.07
N ASP A 247 22.83 -4.28 11.55
CA ASP A 247 22.16 -3.72 10.40
C ASP A 247 22.49 -4.57 9.16
N PHE A 248 21.56 -4.68 8.22
CA PHE A 248 21.75 -5.57 7.06
C PHE A 248 23.01 -5.24 6.24
N ALA A 249 23.32 -3.96 6.06
CA ALA A 249 24.52 -3.53 5.34
C ALA A 249 25.84 -3.96 6.00
N ASP A 250 25.81 -4.31 7.30
CA ASP A 250 26.98 -4.70 8.09
C ASP A 250 27.11 -6.23 8.21
N ILE A 251 26.12 -6.99 7.75
CA ILE A 251 26.17 -8.46 7.78
C ILE A 251 27.11 -8.95 6.67
N GLU A 252 28.13 -9.71 7.04
CA GLU A 252 29.00 -10.32 6.06
C GLU A 252 28.24 -11.37 5.22
N PRO A 253 28.36 -11.35 3.88
CA PRO A 253 27.73 -12.35 3.01
C PRO A 253 28.17 -13.80 3.29
N THR A 254 29.30 -13.98 4.00
CA THR A 254 29.85 -15.26 4.45
C THR A 254 29.39 -15.69 5.85
N PHE A 255 28.50 -14.93 6.50
CA PHE A 255 28.08 -15.17 7.87
C PHE A 255 27.56 -16.61 8.05
N PRO A 256 28.15 -17.43 8.95
CA PRO A 256 27.83 -18.86 9.03
C PRO A 256 26.37 -19.17 9.37
N LYS A 257 25.68 -18.31 10.11
CA LYS A 257 24.27 -18.51 10.47
C LYS A 257 23.33 -18.47 9.27
N LEU A 258 23.71 -17.76 8.19
CA LEU A 258 22.84 -17.48 7.04
C LEU A 258 23.10 -18.42 5.85
N GLN A 259 23.85 -19.51 6.02
CA GLN A 259 24.22 -20.42 4.91
C GLN A 259 23.02 -21.14 4.26
N LYS A 260 21.93 -21.31 5.01
CA LYS A 260 20.67 -21.91 4.53
C LYS A 260 19.71 -20.88 3.92
N VAL A 261 20.01 -19.58 4.06
CA VAL A 261 19.16 -18.53 3.48
C VAL A 261 19.18 -18.60 1.96
N LYS A 262 18.00 -18.75 1.35
CA LYS A 262 17.83 -18.79 -0.12
C LYS A 262 17.12 -17.58 -0.68
N VAL A 263 16.33 -16.89 0.12
CA VAL A 263 15.60 -15.70 -0.33
C VAL A 263 15.84 -14.55 0.64
N ILE A 264 16.17 -13.37 0.10
CA ILE A 264 16.22 -12.13 0.87
C ILE A 264 15.03 -11.26 0.49
N LEU A 265 14.31 -10.76 1.49
CA LEU A 265 13.28 -9.74 1.35
C LEU A 265 13.88 -8.37 1.70
N LEU A 266 13.82 -7.45 0.73
CA LEU A 266 14.25 -6.06 0.85
C LEU A 266 13.01 -5.16 0.85
N LEU A 267 12.77 -4.51 1.99
CA LEU A 267 11.75 -3.48 2.17
C LEU A 267 12.43 -2.16 2.53
N PRO A 268 13.21 -1.58 1.61
CA PRO A 268 13.98 -0.38 1.91
C PRO A 268 13.04 0.80 2.18
N ARG A 269 13.54 1.76 2.96
CA ARG A 269 12.88 3.07 3.09
C ARG A 269 12.76 3.72 1.71
N CYS A 270 11.59 4.28 1.43
CA CYS A 270 11.31 4.95 0.16
C CYS A 270 10.49 6.22 0.40
N SER A 271 10.24 6.99 -0.66
CA SER A 271 9.42 8.21 -0.60
C SER A 271 8.00 8.01 -0.06
N GLY A 272 7.41 6.82 -0.24
CA GLY A 272 6.08 6.48 0.23
C GLY A 272 4.94 7.27 -0.43
N LEU A 273 5.19 7.96 -1.55
CA LEU A 273 4.19 8.85 -2.18
C LEU A 273 2.94 8.13 -2.68
N GLY A 274 3.03 6.82 -2.94
CA GLY A 274 1.90 6.02 -3.40
C GLY A 274 1.03 5.44 -2.28
N VAL A 275 1.34 5.75 -1.02
CA VAL A 275 0.53 5.38 0.15
C VAL A 275 -0.62 6.36 0.32
N SER A 276 -1.87 5.89 0.41
CA SER A 276 -3.03 6.78 0.54
C SER A 276 -3.15 7.38 1.95
N ASN A 277 -2.94 6.60 3.01
CA ASN A 277 -2.93 7.11 4.39
C ASN A 277 -1.51 7.05 4.99
N PRO A 278 -0.69 8.09 4.81
CA PRO A 278 0.71 8.05 5.21
C PRO A 278 0.90 8.04 6.72
N ILE A 279 -0.01 8.63 7.50
CA ILE A 279 0.07 8.60 8.97
C ILE A 279 -0.11 7.18 9.47
N GLU A 280 -1.17 6.49 9.02
CA GLU A 280 -1.43 5.11 9.44
C GLU A 280 -0.33 4.16 8.98
N PHE A 281 0.19 4.37 7.77
CA PHE A 281 1.32 3.60 7.24
C PHE A 281 2.58 3.78 8.08
N ILE A 282 2.95 5.03 8.43
CA ILE A 282 4.13 5.30 9.26
C ILE A 282 4.00 4.64 10.63
N LEU A 283 2.83 4.73 11.26
CA LEU A 283 2.58 4.13 12.56
C LEU A 283 2.64 2.61 12.55
N LYS A 284 2.03 1.97 11.54
CA LYS A 284 1.99 0.50 11.44
C LYS A 284 3.29 -0.09 10.94
N GLU A 285 3.95 0.57 10.00
CA GLU A 285 5.14 0.05 9.33
C GLU A 285 6.46 0.52 9.98
N HIS A 286 6.37 1.32 11.05
CA HIS A 286 7.50 1.91 11.77
C HIS A 286 8.44 2.70 10.85
N GLU A 287 7.85 3.46 9.92
CA GLU A 287 8.60 4.35 9.04
C GLU A 287 8.96 5.66 9.74
N ASP A 288 9.73 6.51 9.05
CA ASP A 288 10.18 7.79 9.59
C ASP A 288 9.09 8.86 9.50
N ALA A 289 8.82 9.56 10.61
CA ALA A 289 7.88 10.68 10.64
C ALA A 289 8.33 11.84 9.72
N GLU A 290 9.62 11.93 9.39
CA GLU A 290 10.14 12.89 8.41
C GLU A 290 9.48 12.77 7.03
N LEU A 291 8.93 11.60 6.68
CA LEU A 291 8.17 11.40 5.44
C LEU A 291 6.97 12.34 5.35
N LEU A 292 6.30 12.65 6.47
CA LEU A 292 5.12 13.52 6.48
C LEU A 292 5.43 14.92 5.96
N ARG A 293 6.66 15.42 6.19
CA ARG A 293 7.05 16.74 5.74
C ARG A 293 7.03 16.83 4.22
N ASP A 294 7.62 15.85 3.54
CA ASP A 294 7.71 15.88 2.08
C ASP A 294 6.36 15.47 1.46
N LEU A 295 5.67 14.50 2.06
CA LEU A 295 4.32 14.12 1.65
C LEU A 295 3.36 15.30 1.77
N SER A 296 3.47 16.19 2.77
CA SER A 296 2.62 17.38 2.85
C SER A 296 2.73 18.32 1.63
N GLN A 297 3.85 18.26 0.90
CA GLN A 297 4.10 19.09 -0.28
C GLN A 297 3.62 18.44 -1.59
N GLY A 298 3.19 17.17 -1.57
CA GLY A 298 2.74 16.47 -2.77
C GLY A 298 3.86 15.90 -3.65
N SER A 299 5.13 16.08 -3.26
CA SER A 299 6.29 15.56 -3.95
C SER A 299 7.51 15.48 -3.03
N VAL A 300 8.47 14.64 -3.39
CA VAL A 300 9.77 14.57 -2.70
C VAL A 300 10.81 15.39 -3.45
N ALA A 301 11.61 16.15 -2.71
CA ALA A 301 12.72 16.93 -3.28
C ALA A 301 13.75 16.02 -3.95
N GLU A 302 14.31 16.47 -5.07
CA GLU A 302 15.19 15.66 -5.94
C GLU A 302 16.45 15.16 -5.23
N ASP A 303 17.04 15.98 -4.34
CA ASP A 303 18.20 15.65 -3.52
C ASP A 303 17.89 14.53 -2.51
N LYS A 304 16.73 14.60 -1.84
CA LYS A 304 16.26 13.53 -0.94
C LYS A 304 15.92 12.26 -1.71
N LEU A 305 15.25 12.37 -2.86
CA LEU A 305 14.94 11.24 -3.73
C LEU A 305 16.21 10.52 -4.19
N SER A 306 17.22 11.28 -4.62
CA SER A 306 18.53 10.73 -5.01
C SER A 306 19.22 10.01 -3.85
N THR A 307 19.13 10.57 -2.63
CA THR A 307 19.69 9.95 -1.41
C THR A 307 19.01 8.62 -1.08
N LEU A 308 17.68 8.58 -1.16
CA LEU A 308 16.89 7.35 -0.96
C LEU A 308 17.25 6.28 -1.99
N ALA A 309 17.27 6.64 -3.28
CA ALA A 309 17.62 5.72 -4.37
C ALA A 309 19.06 5.19 -4.25
N GLN A 310 20.01 6.01 -3.80
CA GLN A 310 21.39 5.57 -3.56
C GLN A 310 21.48 4.55 -2.40
N GLN A 311 20.74 4.78 -1.32
CA GLN A 311 20.69 3.85 -0.19
C GLN A 311 20.02 2.52 -0.58
N GLN A 312 18.91 2.58 -1.31
CA GLN A 312 18.23 1.39 -1.86
C GLN A 312 19.15 0.58 -2.78
N LEU A 313 19.90 1.25 -3.67
CA LEU A 313 20.90 0.61 -4.52
C LEU A 313 21.99 -0.07 -3.70
N LYS A 314 22.51 0.58 -2.65
CA LYS A 314 23.53 0.01 -1.77
C LYS A 314 23.04 -1.28 -1.11
N GLU A 315 21.81 -1.28 -0.60
CA GLU A 315 21.20 -2.46 0.04
C GLU A 315 20.97 -3.59 -0.96
N LEU A 316 20.41 -3.28 -2.14
CA LEU A 316 20.16 -4.27 -3.18
C LEU A 316 21.49 -4.88 -3.70
N THR A 317 22.50 -4.07 -3.96
CA THR A 317 23.84 -4.53 -4.35
C THR A 317 24.50 -5.36 -3.25
N HIS A 318 24.34 -5.00 -1.97
CA HIS A 318 24.83 -5.81 -0.86
C HIS A 318 24.15 -7.18 -0.80
N ALA A 319 22.82 -7.24 -0.96
CA ALA A 319 22.07 -8.49 -1.01
C ALA A 319 22.55 -9.43 -2.14
N MET A 320 22.98 -8.89 -3.28
CA MET A 320 23.51 -9.67 -4.40
C MET A 320 24.84 -10.38 -4.07
N GLN A 321 25.57 -9.95 -3.03
CA GLN A 321 26.84 -10.54 -2.61
C GLN A 321 26.66 -11.90 -1.89
N PHE A 322 25.46 -12.19 -1.37
CA PHE A 322 25.18 -13.45 -0.66
C PHE A 322 25.18 -14.64 -1.63
N VAL A 323 26.26 -15.43 -1.61
CA VAL A 323 26.51 -16.47 -2.63
C VAL A 323 25.54 -17.65 -2.58
N LYS A 324 24.89 -17.89 -1.45
CA LYS A 324 23.93 -18.99 -1.24
C LYS A 324 22.48 -18.60 -1.53
N VAL A 325 22.21 -17.30 -1.66
CA VAL A 325 20.90 -16.73 -1.95
C VAL A 325 20.60 -16.94 -3.42
N GLN A 326 19.42 -17.47 -3.70
CA GLN A 326 18.94 -17.80 -5.04
C GLN A 326 18.01 -16.73 -5.58
N ALA A 327 17.27 -16.04 -4.72
CA ALA A 327 16.36 -14.98 -5.12
C ALA A 327 16.36 -13.79 -4.16
N LEU A 328 16.07 -12.61 -4.70
CA LEU A 328 15.85 -11.36 -3.98
C LEU A 328 14.47 -10.84 -4.34
N VAL A 329 13.71 -10.42 -3.33
CA VAL A 329 12.44 -9.70 -3.50
C VAL A 329 12.66 -8.28 -3.04
N TYR A 330 12.59 -7.34 -3.98
CA TYR A 330 12.69 -5.90 -3.72
C TYR A 330 11.31 -5.28 -3.81
N CYS A 331 10.85 -4.59 -2.75
CA CYS A 331 9.52 -3.98 -2.73
C CYS A 331 9.53 -2.55 -2.17
N THR A 332 8.83 -1.63 -2.84
CA THR A 332 8.63 -0.24 -2.42
C THR A 332 7.17 0.20 -2.56
N CYS A 333 6.82 1.31 -1.92
CA CYS A 333 5.55 2.04 -2.11
C CYS A 333 5.80 3.39 -2.82
N SER A 334 6.81 3.45 -3.69
CA SER A 334 7.18 4.65 -4.43
C SER A 334 6.50 4.70 -5.80
N LEU A 335 6.24 5.92 -6.27
CA LEU A 335 5.82 6.20 -7.65
C LEU A 335 6.98 6.63 -8.55
N TYR A 336 8.16 6.84 -7.96
CA TYR A 336 9.35 7.35 -8.66
C TYR A 336 10.13 6.21 -9.31
N PRO A 337 10.35 6.23 -10.64
CA PRO A 337 11.19 5.25 -11.31
C PRO A 337 12.61 5.17 -10.74
N GLU A 338 13.11 6.29 -10.20
CA GLU A 338 14.40 6.42 -9.54
C GLU A 338 14.56 5.44 -8.38
N GLU A 339 13.48 5.15 -7.64
CA GLU A 339 13.45 4.21 -6.52
C GLU A 339 13.00 2.80 -6.95
N ASN A 340 12.49 2.66 -8.17
CA ASN A 340 11.89 1.42 -8.67
C ASN A 340 12.77 0.81 -9.77
N GLU A 341 12.38 0.97 -11.03
CA GLU A 341 13.03 0.33 -12.17
C GLU A 341 14.50 0.76 -12.32
N VAL A 342 14.83 2.02 -12.03
CA VAL A 342 16.19 2.56 -12.19
C VAL A 342 17.15 1.93 -11.18
N VAL A 343 16.77 1.80 -9.90
CA VAL A 343 17.60 1.16 -8.87
C VAL A 343 17.84 -0.30 -9.21
N VAL A 344 16.79 -1.04 -9.59
CA VAL A 344 16.93 -2.46 -9.95
C VAL A 344 17.84 -2.65 -11.16
N ASN A 345 17.67 -1.86 -12.21
CA ASN A 345 18.51 -1.94 -13.40
C ASN A 345 19.97 -1.55 -13.11
N LYS A 346 20.20 -0.54 -12.26
CA LYS A 346 21.56 -0.17 -11.81
C LYS A 346 22.21 -1.30 -11.01
N ALA A 347 21.47 -1.94 -10.11
CA ALA A 347 21.98 -3.07 -9.32
C ALA A 347 22.35 -4.27 -10.23
N LEU A 348 21.49 -4.62 -11.19
CA LEU A 348 21.77 -5.67 -12.17
C LEU A 348 22.99 -5.34 -13.06
N ALA A 349 23.12 -4.09 -13.50
CA ALA A 349 24.27 -3.62 -14.28
C ALA A 349 25.58 -3.60 -13.46
N SER A 350 25.50 -3.33 -12.16
CA SER A 350 26.64 -3.41 -11.24
C SER A 350 27.07 -4.85 -10.92
N GLY A 351 26.33 -5.84 -11.44
CA GLY A 351 26.39 -7.27 -11.12
C GLY A 351 27.80 -7.77 -10.84
N ALA A 352 28.10 -7.90 -9.53
CA ALA A 352 29.26 -8.51 -8.90
C ALA A 352 30.42 -8.89 -9.83
N GLU A 353 31.15 -7.90 -10.34
CA GLU A 353 32.49 -8.10 -10.89
C GLU A 353 33.36 -8.78 -9.80
N GLY A 354 33.52 -10.11 -9.87
CA GLY A 354 34.45 -10.86 -9.04
C GLY A 354 33.88 -11.92 -8.09
N ALA A 355 32.57 -12.12 -7.99
CA ALA A 355 32.04 -13.23 -7.19
C ALA A 355 32.01 -14.54 -8.00
N LYS A 356 32.38 -15.68 -7.40
CA LYS A 356 32.28 -17.04 -8.00
C LYS A 356 30.82 -17.50 -8.26
N ALA A 357 29.90 -16.55 -8.34
CA ALA A 357 28.47 -16.71 -8.30
C ALA A 357 27.87 -16.36 -9.66
N GLN A 358 26.82 -17.08 -10.07
CA GLN A 358 26.06 -16.74 -11.25
C GLN A 358 25.40 -15.36 -11.12
N PRO A 359 25.29 -14.59 -12.21
CA PRO A 359 24.66 -13.28 -12.17
C PRO A 359 23.16 -13.42 -11.85
N TYR A 360 22.60 -12.35 -11.28
CA TYR A 360 21.16 -12.23 -11.11
C TYR A 360 20.51 -11.77 -12.42
N LYS A 361 19.28 -12.21 -12.64
CA LYS A 361 18.39 -11.74 -13.70
C LYS A 361 17.05 -11.36 -13.13
N LEU A 362 16.42 -10.38 -13.77
CA LEU A 362 15.05 -10.00 -13.47
C LEU A 362 14.08 -11.09 -13.96
N CYS A 363 13.26 -11.58 -13.03
CA CYS A 363 12.22 -12.57 -13.26
C CYS A 363 10.85 -11.91 -13.39
N PRO A 364 9.92 -12.49 -14.17
CA PRO A 364 8.54 -12.09 -14.13
C PRO A 364 7.97 -12.17 -12.70
N PRO A 365 6.91 -11.40 -12.41
CA PRO A 365 6.16 -11.53 -11.15
C PRO A 365 5.79 -12.97 -10.87
N VAL A 366 5.95 -13.38 -9.61
CA VAL A 366 5.61 -14.73 -9.12
C VAL A 366 4.23 -14.80 -8.47
N LEU A 367 3.57 -13.64 -8.34
CA LEU A 367 2.21 -13.52 -7.83
C LEU A 367 1.18 -13.79 -8.94
N PRO A 368 -0.05 -14.22 -8.60
CA PRO A 368 -1.14 -14.27 -9.54
C PRO A 368 -1.37 -12.90 -10.19
N LEU A 369 -1.45 -12.86 -11.53
CA LEU A 369 -1.81 -11.64 -12.26
C LEU A 369 -3.33 -11.57 -12.39
N CYS A 370 -3.98 -10.72 -11.58
CA CYS A 370 -5.42 -10.73 -11.36
C CYS A 370 -6.18 -9.75 -12.26
N SER A 371 -5.48 -8.86 -12.97
CA SER A 371 -6.08 -7.85 -13.85
C SER A 371 -5.33 -7.69 -15.19
N LYS A 372 -6.02 -7.19 -16.22
CA LYS A 372 -5.38 -6.87 -17.52
C LYS A 372 -4.26 -5.84 -17.39
N SER A 373 -4.40 -4.89 -16.46
CA SER A 373 -3.37 -3.89 -16.19
C SER A 373 -2.10 -4.54 -15.65
N GLU A 374 -2.24 -5.46 -14.68
CA GLU A 374 -1.11 -6.22 -14.13
C GLU A 374 -0.42 -7.08 -15.21
N VAL A 375 -1.20 -7.72 -16.09
CA VAL A 375 -0.66 -8.50 -17.20
C VAL A 375 0.17 -7.63 -18.15
N ASN A 376 -0.34 -6.47 -18.55
CA ASN A 376 0.38 -5.59 -19.47
C ASN A 376 1.67 -5.02 -18.84
N VAL A 377 1.66 -4.66 -17.56
CA VAL A 377 2.87 -4.14 -16.90
C VAL A 377 3.90 -5.23 -16.65
N SER A 378 3.46 -6.49 -16.48
CA SER A 378 4.36 -7.65 -16.34
C SER A 378 5.24 -7.92 -17.56
N GLU A 379 4.97 -7.31 -18.72
CA GLU A 379 5.86 -7.34 -19.90
C GLU A 379 7.27 -6.81 -19.58
N GLN A 380 7.38 -5.89 -18.62
CA GLN A 380 8.66 -5.36 -18.13
C GLN A 380 9.27 -6.21 -17.02
N ARG A 381 8.66 -7.35 -16.67
CA ARG A 381 9.06 -8.27 -15.59
C ARG A 381 9.05 -7.64 -14.19
N PHE A 382 8.28 -6.58 -14.01
CA PHE A 382 7.99 -5.99 -12.70
C PHE A 382 6.52 -6.21 -12.36
N PHE A 383 6.20 -6.26 -11.08
CA PHE A 383 4.84 -6.14 -10.60
C PHE A 383 4.62 -4.71 -10.13
N ARG A 384 3.54 -4.08 -10.60
CA ARG A 384 3.21 -2.69 -10.27
C ARG A 384 1.72 -2.54 -10.03
N MET A 385 1.40 -1.92 -8.91
CA MET A 385 0.07 -1.40 -8.60
C MET A 385 0.18 0.10 -8.41
N GLU A 386 -0.68 0.84 -9.12
CA GLU A 386 -0.85 2.27 -8.89
C GLU A 386 -1.78 2.51 -7.70
N PRO A 387 -1.66 3.65 -6.99
CA PRO A 387 -2.63 4.06 -5.99
C PRO A 387 -4.02 4.17 -6.63
N SER A 388 -5.01 3.58 -6.00
CA SER A 388 -6.40 3.57 -6.45
C SER A 388 -7.35 3.62 -5.26
N ASP A 389 -8.66 3.70 -5.53
CA ASP A 389 -9.67 3.69 -4.47
C ASP A 389 -9.70 2.39 -3.66
N ILE A 390 -9.05 1.33 -4.15
CA ILE A 390 -9.02 0.01 -3.53
C ILE A 390 -7.65 -0.40 -2.99
N SER A 391 -6.55 0.27 -3.35
CA SER A 391 -5.21 -0.17 -2.99
C SER A 391 -4.19 0.97 -2.95
N ASN A 392 -3.17 0.84 -2.10
CA ASN A 392 -1.96 1.65 -2.19
C ASN A 392 -1.09 1.20 -3.36
N SER A 393 -0.06 2.00 -3.69
CA SER A 393 0.92 1.56 -4.67
C SER A 393 1.76 0.41 -4.13
N CYS A 394 2.23 -0.41 -5.05
CA CYS A 394 3.19 -1.47 -4.76
C CYS A 394 4.05 -1.68 -5.99
N PHE A 395 5.37 -1.65 -5.82
CA PHE A 395 6.33 -2.07 -6.83
C PHE A 395 7.09 -3.26 -6.29
N ILE A 396 7.12 -4.37 -7.04
CA ILE A 396 7.91 -5.56 -6.69
C ILE A 396 8.78 -5.96 -7.87
N ALA A 397 10.06 -6.17 -7.57
CA ALA A 397 11.02 -6.79 -8.48
C ALA A 397 11.56 -8.09 -7.87
N VAL A 398 11.50 -9.16 -8.66
CA VAL A 398 12.08 -10.47 -8.29
C VAL A 398 13.35 -10.68 -9.09
N LEU A 399 14.48 -10.79 -8.41
CA LEU A 399 15.76 -11.09 -9.04
C LEU A 399 16.17 -12.50 -8.64
N SER A 400 16.37 -13.41 -9.60
CA SER A 400 16.90 -14.74 -9.31
C SER A 400 18.28 -14.94 -9.93
N ARG A 401 19.12 -15.74 -9.28
CA ARG A 401 20.36 -16.20 -9.90
C ARG A 401 20.07 -17.12 -11.07
N GLU A 402 20.90 -17.04 -12.09
CA GLU A 402 20.89 -18.05 -13.15
C GLU A 402 21.25 -19.41 -12.56
N ARG A 403 20.47 -20.44 -12.90
CA ARG A 403 20.87 -21.82 -12.59
C ARG A 403 22.05 -22.19 -13.47
N ASP A 404 23.02 -22.89 -12.89
CA ASP A 404 24.11 -23.45 -13.66
C ASP A 404 23.52 -24.41 -14.72
N PRO A 405 23.75 -24.20 -16.02
CA PRO A 405 23.24 -25.09 -17.06
C PRO A 405 23.75 -26.53 -16.88
N SER A 406 24.85 -26.75 -16.16
CA SER A 406 25.35 -28.09 -15.80
C SER A 406 24.61 -28.76 -14.63
N GLU A 407 23.89 -27.99 -13.80
CA GLU A 407 22.95 -28.50 -12.79
C GLU A 407 21.51 -28.59 -13.31
N SER A 408 21.25 -28.11 -14.53
CA SER A 408 19.93 -28.22 -15.14
C SER A 408 19.58 -29.70 -15.33
N VAL A 409 18.68 -30.18 -14.47
CA VAL A 409 18.14 -31.52 -14.54
C VAL A 409 17.40 -31.62 -15.86
N THR A 410 17.89 -32.45 -16.78
CA THR A 410 17.24 -32.59 -18.08
C THR A 410 15.80 -33.06 -17.87
N VAL A 411 14.88 -32.73 -18.78
CA VAL A 411 13.50 -33.24 -18.71
C VAL A 411 13.47 -34.76 -18.55
N LYS A 412 14.46 -35.47 -19.12
CA LYS A 412 14.65 -36.91 -18.93
C LYS A 412 15.00 -37.29 -17.49
N ASP A 413 15.85 -36.54 -16.82
CA ASP A 413 16.25 -36.80 -15.43
C ASP A 413 15.13 -36.44 -14.44
N VAL A 414 14.32 -35.42 -14.75
CA VAL A 414 13.10 -35.10 -13.98
C VAL A 414 12.08 -36.22 -14.13
N LEU A 415 11.80 -36.65 -15.36
CA LEU A 415 10.89 -37.77 -15.63
C LEU A 415 11.41 -39.08 -15.04
N ALA A 416 12.72 -39.35 -15.09
CA ALA A 416 13.31 -40.53 -14.48
C ALA A 416 13.20 -40.50 -12.95
N ARG A 417 13.39 -39.34 -12.31
CA ARG A 417 13.17 -39.17 -10.86
C ARG A 417 11.69 -39.30 -10.48
N ALA A 418 10.78 -38.75 -11.28
CA ALA A 418 9.34 -38.89 -11.06
C ALA A 418 8.91 -40.35 -11.20
N ALA A 419 9.39 -41.07 -12.22
CA ALA A 419 9.19 -42.51 -12.36
C ALA A 419 9.77 -43.30 -11.19
N ALA A 420 11.00 -42.99 -10.75
CA ALA A 420 11.64 -43.67 -9.61
C ALA A 420 10.93 -43.41 -8.26
N LYS A 421 10.23 -42.28 -8.14
CA LYS A 421 9.37 -41.95 -6.99
C LYS A 421 7.93 -42.48 -7.13
N GLY A 422 7.60 -43.22 -8.19
CA GLY A 422 6.26 -43.76 -8.44
C GLY A 422 5.22 -42.69 -8.84
N LEU A 423 5.65 -41.46 -9.14
CA LEU A 423 4.76 -40.36 -9.54
C LEU A 423 4.26 -40.49 -10.99
N LEU A 424 4.80 -41.43 -11.76
CA LEU A 424 4.42 -41.72 -13.15
C LEU A 424 3.80 -43.11 -13.33
N ASP A 425 3.33 -43.75 -12.26
CA ASP A 425 2.62 -45.04 -12.37
C ASP A 425 1.36 -44.85 -13.24
N GLY A 426 1.32 -45.55 -14.38
CA GLY A 426 0.27 -45.45 -15.39
C GLY A 426 0.71 -44.89 -16.76
N ILE A 427 1.96 -44.39 -16.90
CA ILE A 427 2.51 -43.94 -18.19
C ILE A 427 3.59 -44.92 -18.65
N ASP A 428 3.24 -45.77 -19.63
CA ASP A 428 4.19 -46.71 -20.27
C ASP A 428 5.26 -45.95 -21.07
N LEU A 429 6.35 -45.56 -20.41
CA LEU A 429 7.59 -45.16 -21.08
C LEU A 429 8.32 -46.44 -21.52
N ALA A 430 8.23 -46.74 -22.82
CA ALA A 430 8.90 -47.88 -23.44
C ALA A 430 10.40 -47.91 -23.06
N LYS A 431 10.80 -48.98 -22.36
CA LYS A 431 12.19 -49.24 -21.93
C LYS A 431 13.15 -49.19 -23.13
N PRO A 432 14.31 -48.50 -23.05
CA PRO A 432 15.35 -48.67 -24.05
C PRO A 432 16.01 -50.05 -23.87
N SER A 433 16.13 -50.79 -24.96
CA SER A 433 16.78 -52.10 -25.01
C SER A 433 18.25 -51.99 -24.61
N LYS A 434 18.69 -52.83 -23.65
CA LYS A 434 20.10 -53.09 -23.34
C LYS A 434 20.84 -53.45 -24.63
N ARG A 435 21.93 -52.75 -24.94
CA ARG A 435 22.89 -53.18 -25.96
C ARG A 435 24.25 -53.37 -25.30
N GLU A 436 24.70 -54.62 -25.32
CA GLU A 436 25.99 -55.08 -24.83
C GLU A 436 27.16 -54.35 -25.48
N GLU A 437 28.22 -54.17 -24.70
CA GLU A 437 29.54 -53.72 -25.16
C GLU A 437 30.12 -54.68 -26.21
N LYS A 438 30.60 -54.13 -27.33
CA LYS A 438 31.74 -54.71 -28.09
C LYS A 438 32.50 -53.62 -28.88
N LYS A 439 33.81 -53.84 -28.95
CA LYS A 439 34.92 -52.91 -29.23
C LYS A 439 34.96 -52.28 -30.65
N LYS A 440 35.44 -51.03 -30.67
CA LYS A 440 36.14 -50.20 -31.69
C LYS A 440 36.33 -50.74 -33.14
N LYS A 441 35.94 -49.89 -34.13
CA LYS A 441 36.79 -49.46 -35.27
C LYS A 441 36.26 -48.17 -35.93
N LYS A 442 37.18 -47.28 -36.32
CA LYS A 442 36.99 -45.98 -37.01
C LYS A 442 36.51 -46.15 -38.47
N HIS A 443 35.62 -45.28 -38.96
CA HIS A 443 35.69 -44.62 -40.28
C HIS A 443 34.67 -43.46 -40.38
N ARG A 444 34.85 -42.61 -41.40
CA ARG A 444 34.50 -41.17 -41.52
C ARG A 444 33.29 -40.92 -42.45
N ALA A 445 32.44 -39.96 -42.03
CA ALA A 445 31.56 -39.03 -42.76
C ALA A 445 30.27 -39.46 -43.55
N ALA A 446 29.23 -38.64 -43.29
CA ALA A 446 28.15 -38.12 -44.14
C ALA A 446 26.69 -38.56 -43.83
N PRO A 447 25.69 -37.67 -44.02
CA PRO A 447 24.49 -37.56 -43.18
C PRO A 447 23.26 -38.28 -43.74
N SER A 448 22.39 -38.82 -42.88
CA SER A 448 21.05 -39.25 -43.29
C SER A 448 19.96 -38.48 -42.52
N LYS A 449 19.14 -37.76 -43.29
CA LYS A 449 17.91 -37.12 -42.88
C LYS A 449 16.83 -38.19 -42.70
N ASN A 450 16.16 -38.22 -41.55
CA ASN A 450 14.92 -38.98 -41.38
C ASN A 450 13.83 -38.04 -40.82
N PRO A 451 13.02 -37.38 -41.67
CA PRO A 451 11.98 -36.47 -41.23
C PRO A 451 10.70 -37.16 -40.74
N ILE A 452 10.68 -38.51 -40.66
CA ILE A 452 9.45 -39.28 -40.44
C ILE A 452 9.16 -39.50 -38.94
N LYS A 453 10.15 -39.36 -38.04
CA LYS A 453 9.95 -39.61 -36.59
C LYS A 453 9.46 -38.39 -35.81
N GLU A 454 9.85 -37.18 -36.20
CA GLU A 454 9.36 -35.93 -35.59
C GLU A 454 7.91 -35.65 -35.94
N ALA A 455 7.49 -35.91 -37.18
CA ALA A 455 6.11 -35.72 -37.62
C ALA A 455 5.11 -36.61 -36.88
N VAL A 456 5.48 -37.86 -36.56
CA VAL A 456 4.64 -38.80 -35.81
C VAL A 456 4.56 -38.43 -34.32
N MET A 457 5.64 -37.88 -33.76
CA MET A 457 5.64 -37.36 -32.39
C MET A 457 4.81 -36.08 -32.26
N GLN A 458 4.95 -35.14 -33.20
CA GLN A 458 4.15 -33.91 -33.23
C GLN A 458 2.67 -34.20 -33.47
N SER A 459 2.34 -35.17 -34.34
CA SER A 459 0.96 -35.61 -34.56
C SER A 459 0.33 -36.20 -33.29
N ARG A 460 1.08 -36.95 -32.47
CA ARG A 460 0.58 -37.51 -31.21
C ARG A 460 0.44 -36.47 -30.09
N ILE A 461 1.33 -35.47 -30.05
CA ILE A 461 1.23 -34.34 -29.11
C ILE A 461 0.01 -33.48 -29.44
N GLN A 462 -0.25 -33.24 -30.73
CA GLN A 462 -1.43 -32.50 -31.18
C GLN A 462 -2.73 -33.29 -30.94
N GLU A 463 -2.73 -34.61 -31.16
CA GLU A 463 -3.88 -35.47 -30.86
C GLU A 463 -4.19 -35.55 -29.34
N PHE A 464 -3.17 -35.42 -28.49
CA PHE A 464 -3.33 -35.33 -27.03
C PHE A 464 -3.89 -33.97 -26.59
N LEU A 465 -3.39 -32.87 -27.15
CA LEU A 465 -3.90 -31.51 -26.89
C LEU A 465 -5.35 -31.34 -27.35
N GLU A 466 -5.73 -31.95 -28.48
CA GLU A 466 -7.11 -31.94 -28.98
C GLU A 466 -8.07 -32.84 -28.18
N ARG A 467 -7.55 -33.86 -27.47
CA ARG A 467 -8.34 -34.69 -26.52
C ARG A 467 -8.61 -33.96 -25.21
N GLU A 468 -7.61 -33.27 -24.67
CA GLU A 468 -7.73 -32.48 -23.43
C GLU A 468 -8.71 -31.31 -23.62
N MET A 469 -8.66 -30.61 -24.76
CA MET A 469 -9.60 -29.53 -25.11
C MET A 469 -11.06 -29.98 -25.28
N LYS A 470 -11.33 -31.29 -25.41
CA LYS A 470 -12.69 -31.85 -25.58
C LYS A 470 -13.28 -32.45 -24.30
N SER A 471 -12.53 -32.52 -23.21
CA SER A 471 -13.01 -33.13 -21.94
C SER A 471 -13.63 -32.13 -20.95
N GLY A 472 -13.61 -30.84 -21.25
CA GLY A 472 -14.10 -29.77 -20.37
C GLY A 472 -15.39 -29.10 -20.83
N THR A 473 -16.48 -29.84 -21.10
CA THR A 473 -17.84 -29.23 -21.12
C THR A 473 -18.88 -30.27 -20.72
N MET A 474 -19.34 -30.21 -19.46
CA MET A 474 -20.59 -30.87 -19.04
C MET A 474 -21.80 -30.03 -19.46
N GLU A 475 -22.86 -30.78 -19.74
CA GLU A 475 -24.11 -30.44 -20.40
C GLU A 475 -25.04 -29.49 -19.62
N SER A 476 -25.90 -28.77 -20.35
CA SER A 476 -27.34 -28.72 -20.04
C SER A 476 -28.16 -28.56 -21.34
N PRO A 477 -29.40 -29.09 -21.40
CA PRO A 477 -29.86 -29.78 -22.60
C PRO A 477 -30.81 -28.99 -23.51
N GLY A 478 -30.64 -29.23 -24.81
CA GLY A 478 -31.75 -29.54 -25.72
C GLY A 478 -32.38 -28.39 -26.51
N SER A 479 -32.12 -28.35 -27.83
CA SER A 479 -33.11 -28.75 -28.86
C SER A 479 -32.74 -28.23 -30.26
N LYS A 480 -32.51 -29.20 -31.18
CA LYS A 480 -32.92 -29.30 -32.60
C LYS A 480 -32.91 -27.99 -33.44
N VAL A 481 -32.23 -27.89 -34.59
CA VAL A 481 -32.51 -28.59 -35.87
C VAL A 481 -31.31 -28.34 -36.84
N ALA A 482 -31.09 -29.29 -37.74
CA ALA A 482 -30.00 -29.37 -38.74
C ALA A 482 -30.28 -28.53 -40.03
N PRO A 483 -29.54 -28.70 -41.16
CA PRO A 483 -28.51 -27.75 -41.61
C PRO A 483 -28.72 -27.22 -43.05
N SER A 484 -28.01 -26.16 -43.45
CA SER A 484 -27.81 -25.86 -44.88
C SER A 484 -26.55 -25.04 -45.17
N SER A 485 -25.55 -25.74 -45.72
CA SER A 485 -24.78 -25.41 -46.94
C SER A 485 -24.30 -23.97 -47.23
N SER A 486 -22.96 -23.85 -47.22
CA SER A 486 -22.09 -23.40 -48.32
C SER A 486 -22.04 -21.92 -48.81
N GLN A 487 -20.78 -21.46 -48.94
CA GLN A 487 -20.19 -20.55 -49.93
C GLN A 487 -20.17 -19.02 -49.70
N VAL A 488 -19.02 -18.54 -49.21
CA VAL A 488 -17.99 -17.75 -49.95
C VAL A 488 -18.50 -16.73 -51.01
N LEU A 489 -18.35 -15.41 -50.77
CA LEU A 489 -17.34 -14.50 -51.38
C LEU A 489 -17.75 -12.98 -51.34
N HIS A 490 -16.80 -12.14 -50.92
CA HIS A 490 -16.45 -10.72 -51.22
C HIS A 490 -17.46 -9.59 -51.60
N GLN A 491 -17.27 -8.45 -50.88
CA GLN A 491 -17.22 -7.02 -51.30
C GLN A 491 -18.53 -6.41 -51.91
N THR A 492 -18.98 -5.16 -51.69
CA THR A 492 -18.34 -3.84 -51.45
C THR A 492 -19.43 -2.79 -51.10
N SER A 493 -19.01 -1.66 -50.51
CA SER A 493 -19.53 -0.27 -50.61
C SER A 493 -20.93 0.15 -50.07
N GLU A 494 -20.87 1.17 -49.19
CA GLU A 494 -21.90 2.09 -48.64
C GLU A 494 -22.72 2.91 -49.68
N PRO A 495 -23.53 3.96 -49.32
CA PRO A 495 -24.34 4.30 -48.12
C PRO A 495 -25.82 4.63 -48.52
N VAL A 496 -26.70 5.07 -47.60
CA VAL A 496 -27.69 6.18 -47.76
C VAL A 496 -28.68 6.29 -46.58
N THR A 497 -28.54 7.41 -45.88
CA THR A 497 -29.46 8.34 -45.17
C THR A 497 -30.89 8.01 -44.70
N LEU A 498 -31.13 8.50 -43.46
CA LEU A 498 -32.30 9.23 -42.90
C LEU A 498 -33.73 8.67 -43.01
N LYS A 499 -34.40 8.55 -41.85
CA LYS A 499 -35.55 9.42 -41.50
C LYS A 499 -35.94 9.36 -40.02
N LYS A 500 -36.47 10.49 -39.57
CA LYS A 500 -36.81 10.99 -38.23
C LYS A 500 -38.34 11.14 -38.15
N ALA A 501 -38.98 10.80 -37.03
CA ALA A 501 -40.27 11.37 -36.59
C ALA A 501 -40.52 10.96 -35.12
N THR A 502 -40.41 11.83 -34.10
CA THR A 502 -41.34 12.86 -33.57
C THR A 502 -42.52 12.30 -32.73
N ASN A 503 -42.47 12.62 -31.43
CA ASN A 503 -43.47 12.57 -30.33
C ASN A 503 -44.82 13.28 -30.66
N PRO A 504 -45.95 13.14 -29.89
CA PRO A 504 -46.13 13.77 -28.55
C PRO A 504 -47.11 13.14 -27.50
N ILE A 505 -46.72 13.29 -26.21
CA ILE A 505 -47.42 13.88 -25.03
C ILE A 505 -48.89 13.51 -24.72
N SER A 506 -49.18 13.08 -23.47
CA SER A 506 -50.18 13.71 -22.55
C SER A 506 -50.30 13.04 -21.16
N ASN A 507 -50.76 13.85 -20.20
CA ASN A 507 -50.59 13.77 -18.74
C ASN A 507 -51.76 13.13 -17.96
N SER A 508 -51.46 12.82 -16.69
CA SER A 508 -52.29 12.93 -15.47
C SER A 508 -53.38 11.89 -15.19
N SER A 509 -53.34 11.26 -14.02
CA SER A 509 -54.18 11.59 -12.84
C SER A 509 -54.13 10.49 -11.75
N LEU A 510 -54.04 10.91 -10.49
CA LEU A 510 -54.30 10.16 -9.25
C LEU A 510 -55.83 9.94 -9.08
N PRO A 511 -56.38 8.99 -8.26
CA PRO A 511 -56.26 8.97 -6.79
C PRO A 511 -56.39 7.59 -6.08
N VAL A 512 -56.21 7.57 -4.74
CA VAL A 512 -57.16 7.06 -3.71
C VAL A 512 -56.43 6.69 -2.41
N MET A 513 -56.91 7.26 -1.30
CA MET A 513 -56.59 6.89 0.09
C MET A 513 -57.32 5.62 0.53
N ALA A 514 -56.68 4.77 1.34
CA ALA A 514 -57.34 3.88 2.30
C ALA A 514 -56.48 3.63 3.54
N LYS A 515 -57.17 3.41 4.65
CA LYS A 515 -56.77 3.52 6.06
C LYS A 515 -56.19 2.24 6.69
N ASN A 516 -55.40 2.46 7.75
CA ASN A 516 -55.24 1.69 9.00
C ASN A 516 -54.60 0.28 8.98
N ASN A 517 -53.45 0.09 9.65
CA ASN A 517 -53.41 -0.38 11.05
C ASN A 517 -51.98 -0.48 11.61
N LEU A 518 -51.93 -0.34 12.93
CA LEU A 518 -50.78 -0.24 13.82
C LEU A 518 -50.17 -1.62 14.12
N ALA A 519 -48.84 -1.76 14.04
CA ALA A 519 -48.08 -2.74 14.79
C ALA A 519 -46.65 -2.23 15.06
N THR A 520 -46.30 -2.26 16.34
CA THR A 520 -45.05 -1.90 16.99
C THR A 520 -43.88 -2.80 16.60
N THR A 521 -42.75 -2.23 16.16
CA THR A 521 -41.40 -2.78 16.40
C THR A 521 -40.28 -1.78 16.09
N SER A 522 -39.37 -1.64 17.06
CA SER A 522 -37.92 -1.41 16.97
C SER A 522 -37.35 -0.10 16.37
N THR A 523 -36.73 0.67 17.25
CA THR A 523 -36.08 1.98 17.04
C THR A 523 -34.66 1.89 16.44
N MET A 524 -34.49 1.19 15.31
CA MET A 524 -33.18 1.07 14.61
C MET A 524 -33.26 1.42 13.12
N GLN A 525 -34.20 2.29 12.72
CA GLN A 525 -34.41 2.64 11.32
C GLN A 525 -34.47 4.16 11.04
N LYS A 526 -34.07 5.00 12.01
CA LYS A 526 -34.06 6.47 11.88
C LYS A 526 -32.69 7.13 11.86
N VAL A 527 -31.61 6.36 11.80
CA VAL A 527 -30.23 6.88 11.70
C VAL A 527 -29.62 6.67 10.30
N LEU A 528 -30.18 5.77 9.47
CA LEU A 528 -29.60 5.43 8.17
C LEU A 528 -30.17 6.21 6.96
N GLU A 529 -31.16 7.09 7.14
CA GLU A 529 -31.77 7.86 6.04
C GLU A 529 -31.16 9.26 5.82
N LYS A 530 -30.14 9.67 6.60
CA LYS A 530 -29.54 11.01 6.48
C LYS A 530 -28.25 11.06 5.63
N GLN A 531 -27.83 9.96 5.01
CA GLN A 531 -26.66 9.90 4.13
C GLN A 531 -27.00 9.55 2.66
N ARG A 532 -28.25 9.74 2.24
CA ARG A 532 -28.67 9.45 0.86
C ARG A 532 -29.21 10.69 0.15
N ASN A 533 -28.41 11.75 0.09
CA ASN A 533 -28.67 12.91 -0.78
C ASN A 533 -27.40 13.75 -1.06
N VAL A 534 -26.38 13.15 -1.68
CA VAL A 534 -25.44 13.88 -2.55
C VAL A 534 -25.13 12.99 -3.75
N GLY A 535 -26.03 12.99 -4.72
CA GLY A 535 -25.89 12.23 -5.96
C GLY A 535 -26.65 12.92 -7.07
N LYS A 536 -26.11 14.04 -7.55
CA LYS A 536 -26.50 14.62 -8.84
C LYS A 536 -25.24 14.96 -9.61
N SER A 537 -25.14 14.40 -10.82
CA SER A 537 -24.07 14.66 -11.77
C SER A 537 -24.00 16.16 -12.07
N LYS A 538 -22.78 16.72 -12.02
CA LYS A 538 -22.49 18.02 -12.62
C LYS A 538 -21.66 17.78 -13.88
N ASN A 539 -22.15 18.35 -14.96
CA ASN A 539 -21.46 18.47 -16.24
C ASN A 539 -20.28 19.45 -16.11
N ASP A 540 -19.19 19.07 -16.78
CA ASP A 540 -18.16 19.90 -17.40
C ASP A 540 -17.48 20.95 -16.50
N ASP A 541 -16.54 20.50 -15.67
CA ASP A 541 -15.59 21.38 -14.99
C ASP A 541 -14.46 21.77 -15.94
N ARG A 542 -14.45 23.05 -16.34
CA ARG A 542 -13.20 23.73 -16.71
C ARG A 542 -12.28 23.66 -15.51
N VAL A 543 -11.24 22.84 -15.58
CA VAL A 543 -10.17 22.75 -14.57
C VAL A 543 -9.55 24.15 -14.38
N MET A 544 -9.93 24.83 -13.30
CA MET A 544 -9.26 26.06 -12.86
C MET A 544 -7.96 25.64 -12.17
N ILE A 545 -6.83 25.93 -12.80
CA ILE A 545 -5.50 25.67 -12.23
C ILE A 545 -5.28 26.66 -11.09
N LEU A 546 -5.33 26.18 -9.84
CA LEU A 546 -5.03 26.96 -8.64
C LEU A 546 -3.51 27.15 -8.46
N LYS A 547 -3.11 28.23 -7.79
CA LYS A 547 -1.69 28.50 -7.53
C LYS A 547 -1.16 27.56 -6.43
N PRO A 548 -0.02 26.90 -6.63
CA PRO A 548 0.58 26.05 -5.59
C PRO A 548 0.88 26.88 -4.32
N VAL A 549 0.63 26.27 -3.17
CA VAL A 549 0.89 26.85 -1.84
C VAL A 549 2.09 26.15 -1.24
N GLU A 550 3.11 26.90 -0.85
CA GLU A 550 4.18 26.39 0.01
C GLU A 550 3.68 26.43 1.45
N ILE A 551 3.45 25.25 2.04
CA ILE A 551 2.96 25.13 3.42
C ILE A 551 4.17 25.13 4.35
N VAL A 552 4.42 26.28 4.98
CA VAL A 552 5.41 26.39 6.07
C VAL A 552 4.72 26.09 7.39
N LEU A 553 4.87 24.86 7.87
CA LEU A 553 4.50 24.49 9.23
C LEU A 553 5.60 24.92 10.21
N PRO A 554 5.26 25.42 11.42
CA PRO A 554 6.25 25.56 12.48
C PRO A 554 6.85 24.17 12.78
N PRO A 555 8.12 24.10 13.23
CA PRO A 555 8.72 22.82 13.61
C PRO A 555 7.86 22.17 14.70
N VAL A 556 7.22 21.05 14.36
CA VAL A 556 6.53 20.22 15.34
C VAL A 556 7.60 19.44 16.07
N MET A 557 7.90 19.82 17.30
CA MET A 557 8.66 18.97 18.20
C MET A 557 7.75 17.83 18.65
N MET A 558 7.79 16.72 17.93
CA MET A 558 7.31 15.47 18.49
C MET A 558 8.25 15.09 19.64
N PRO A 559 7.73 14.62 20.80
CA PRO A 559 8.60 14.06 21.82
C PRO A 559 9.44 12.95 21.18
N TYR A 560 10.75 13.18 21.13
CA TYR A 560 11.71 12.35 20.44
C TYR A 560 11.58 10.88 20.86
N PHE A 561 11.09 10.03 19.97
CA PHE A 561 11.49 8.63 19.97
C PHE A 561 12.81 8.54 19.23
N ASN A 562 13.90 8.69 19.98
CA ASN A 562 15.25 8.51 19.47
C ASN A 562 15.60 7.01 19.47
N PRO A 563 15.87 6.36 18.31
CA PRO A 563 16.35 4.98 18.29
C PRO A 563 17.86 4.85 18.55
N GLN A 564 18.57 5.97 18.79
CA GLN A 564 19.99 5.94 19.13
C GLN A 564 20.23 6.44 20.55
N GLY A 565 20.64 5.51 21.41
CA GLY A 565 21.05 5.81 22.77
C GLY A 565 22.18 6.84 22.83
N ASN A 566 22.02 7.78 23.76
CA ASN A 566 23.04 8.62 24.41
C ASN A 566 24.36 8.88 23.67
N ARG A 567 24.48 10.09 23.11
CA ARG A 567 25.67 10.92 23.30
C ARG A 567 25.28 12.37 23.56
N ALA A 568 25.45 12.80 24.80
CA ALA A 568 25.49 14.21 25.15
C ALA A 568 26.74 14.82 24.51
N GLN A 569 26.57 15.74 23.56
CA GLN A 569 27.57 16.76 23.27
C GLN A 569 26.92 18.01 22.69
N ILE A 570 27.12 19.10 23.43
CA ILE A 570 26.73 20.47 23.12
C ILE A 570 27.30 20.85 21.75
N SER A 571 26.44 21.26 20.82
CA SER A 571 26.83 21.91 19.57
C SER A 571 25.89 23.07 19.31
N ALA A 572 26.44 24.29 19.44
CA ALA A 572 25.77 25.53 19.10
C ALA A 572 25.66 25.63 17.57
N SER A 573 24.45 25.50 17.02
CA SER A 573 24.17 25.70 15.60
C SER A 573 23.83 27.18 15.34
N HIS A 574 24.83 27.90 14.84
CA HIS A 574 24.66 29.17 14.13
C HIS A 574 23.83 28.94 12.85
N CYS A 575 22.59 29.43 12.80
CA CYS A 575 21.84 29.58 11.56
C CYS A 575 22.19 30.92 10.89
N TYR A 576 23.00 30.87 9.83
CA TYR A 576 23.15 31.97 8.88
C TYR A 576 22.07 31.86 7.79
N TYR A 577 21.10 32.78 7.77
CA TYR A 577 20.27 33.01 6.59
C TYR A 577 20.89 34.13 5.74
N ARG A 578 21.31 33.77 4.53
CA ARG A 578 21.84 34.66 3.51
C ARG A 578 20.69 35.34 2.77
N TRP A 579 20.43 36.61 3.08
CA TRP A 579 19.49 37.45 2.34
C TRP A 579 20.08 37.88 0.99
N ILE A 580 19.38 37.57 -0.11
CA ILE A 580 19.62 38.17 -1.41
C ILE A 580 18.99 39.56 -1.39
N GLY A 581 19.83 40.58 -1.60
CA GLY A 581 19.46 41.98 -1.48
C GLY A 581 18.63 42.53 -2.64
N ALA A 582 17.76 43.48 -2.31
CA ALA A 582 17.21 44.45 -3.26
C ALA A 582 17.25 45.86 -2.65
N LYS A 583 18.16 46.66 -3.22
CA LYS A 583 18.25 48.12 -3.38
C LYS A 583 17.66 49.06 -2.30
N HIS A 584 18.58 49.86 -1.76
CA HIS A 584 18.40 51.08 -0.98
C HIS A 584 17.39 52.07 -1.55
N GLY A 585 16.53 52.57 -0.66
CA GLY A 585 15.89 53.89 -0.75
C GLY A 585 15.86 54.48 0.66
N SER A 586 16.66 55.51 0.92
CA SER A 586 16.75 56.21 2.20
C SER A 586 15.55 57.13 2.41
N LEU A 587 14.91 57.09 3.58
CA LEU A 587 14.15 58.22 4.14
C LEU A 587 14.18 58.16 5.67
N SER A 588 14.63 59.25 6.27
CA SER A 588 14.85 59.51 7.70
C SER A 588 13.55 59.59 8.53
N PRO A 589 13.63 59.51 9.88
CA PRO A 589 12.46 59.39 10.74
C PRO A 589 11.83 60.77 11.05
N SER A 590 10.50 60.83 11.09
CA SER A 590 9.80 61.98 11.66
C SER A 590 8.92 61.54 12.83
N ALA A 591 9.20 62.14 13.98
CA ALA A 591 8.44 62.00 15.21
C ALA A 591 7.12 62.77 15.13
N SER A 592 6.02 62.16 15.56
CA SER A 592 4.87 62.93 16.08
C SER A 592 4.01 62.13 17.05
N LYS A 593 4.16 62.53 18.31
CA LYS A 593 3.18 62.76 19.38
C LYS A 593 1.83 62.02 19.33
N ARG A 594 1.58 61.32 20.44
CA ARG A 594 0.30 60.92 21.05
C ARG A 594 -0.91 61.79 20.66
N LEU A 595 -2.03 61.12 20.40
CA LEU A 595 -3.31 61.53 20.98
C LEU A 595 -4.16 60.30 21.31
N ILE A 596 -4.39 60.12 22.61
CA ILE A 596 -5.30 59.16 23.21
C ILE A 596 -6.73 59.69 23.02
N LYS A 597 -7.64 58.87 22.48
CA LYS A 597 -9.09 59.09 22.63
C LYS A 597 -9.76 57.76 22.97
N SER A 598 -10.22 57.68 24.21
CA SER A 598 -11.12 56.67 24.75
C SER A 598 -12.51 56.77 24.11
N LYS A 599 -13.13 55.63 23.81
CA LYS A 599 -14.58 55.55 23.64
C LYS A 599 -15.08 54.17 24.05
N GLU A 600 -15.94 54.16 25.07
CA GLU A 600 -16.68 53.02 25.62
C GLU A 600 -17.65 52.38 24.61
N PRO A 601 -18.07 51.11 24.84
CA PRO A 601 -18.89 50.35 23.89
C PRO A 601 -20.40 50.49 24.16
N PRO A 602 -21.27 50.34 23.14
CA PRO A 602 -22.70 50.13 23.34
C PRO A 602 -23.05 48.63 23.53
N PRO A 603 -24.21 48.32 24.14
CA PRO A 603 -24.47 47.04 24.79
C PRO A 603 -25.01 45.94 23.86
N SER A 604 -24.81 44.72 24.35
CA SER A 604 -25.30 43.43 23.87
C SER A 604 -26.81 43.38 23.63
N THR A 605 -27.21 42.92 22.44
CA THR A 605 -28.54 42.35 22.20
C THR A 605 -28.44 40.84 22.10
N GLY A 606 -29.04 40.16 23.07
CA GLY A 606 -29.14 38.70 23.11
C GLY A 606 -30.18 38.20 22.13
N THR A 607 -29.78 37.24 21.29
CA THR A 607 -30.71 36.35 20.59
C THR A 607 -30.58 34.96 21.20
N LYS A 608 -31.67 34.55 21.86
CA LYS A 608 -31.91 33.18 22.32
C LYS A 608 -32.33 32.28 21.15
N HIS A 609 -32.18 30.98 21.40
CA HIS A 609 -32.67 29.79 20.68
C HIS A 609 -31.61 29.08 19.82
N SER A 610 -31.46 27.76 19.83
CA SER A 610 -32.11 26.69 20.61
C SER A 610 -31.35 25.37 20.44
N ARG A 611 -30.76 24.85 21.53
CA ARG A 611 -30.62 23.43 21.90
C ARG A 611 -29.84 22.47 20.94
N PRO A 612 -29.42 21.27 21.42
CA PRO A 612 -28.00 20.91 21.46
C PRO A 612 -27.60 19.74 20.54
N TRP A 613 -26.27 19.57 20.41
CA TRP A 613 -25.46 18.35 20.25
C TRP A 613 -25.96 17.22 19.32
N LEU A 614 -25.12 16.88 18.34
CA LEU A 614 -24.67 15.52 18.03
C LEU A 614 -23.36 15.58 17.24
#